data_AF-A0A924GKP5-F1
#
_entry.id   AF-A0A924GKP5-F1
#
_cell.length_a   1.000
_cell.length_b   1.000
_cell.length_c   1.000
_cell.angle_alpha   90.00
_cell.angle_beta   90.00
_cell.angle_gamma   90.00
#
_symmetry.space_group_name_H-M   'P 1'
#
loop_
_entity.id
_entity.type
_entity.pdbx_description
1 polymer ?
#
loop_
_entity_poly.entity_id
_entity_poly.type
_entity_poly.pdbx_seq_one_letter_code
_entity_poly.pdbx_strand_id
1 'polypeptide(L)'
;MDDARHDARHDAKELHERAATCWRASTPTDTESERDDAAGWAVAFDAPIAWDGSTSLAMNWARSLDAYETFWRTSLPRHAPRENTRIRSSLSQAERNGGEWARYQRRFHNRLSEFQKIRLNLSPAFQWNPVEAAWMAHLDECRLHYAAVQRLPFLNGSDPVELHLARWLNYQLRQKRSGQLAPARAAALDRFLRAPGEKGAPANGCGSRE
;
A
#
# COMPACT_ATOMS: atom_id res chain seq x y z
N MET A 1 -11.51 -4.89 -20.86
CA MET A 1 -11.58 -3.43 -20.74
C MET A 1 -10.66 -3.07 -19.59
N ASP A 2 -9.55 -2.46 -19.95
CA ASP A 2 -8.37 -2.21 -19.14
C ASP A 2 -8.68 -1.35 -17.92
N ASP A 3 -8.46 -1.91 -16.72
CA ASP A 3 -8.39 -1.14 -15.47
C ASP A 3 -6.95 -1.17 -14.96
N ALA A 4 -6.05 -0.64 -15.77
CA ALA A 4 -4.65 -0.48 -15.44
C ALA A 4 -4.20 0.94 -15.78
N ARG A 5 -3.77 1.65 -14.74
CA ARG A 5 -2.99 2.91 -14.74
C ARG A 5 -3.77 4.23 -14.76
N HIS A 6 -4.75 4.39 -13.88
CA HIS A 6 -4.98 5.71 -13.29
C HIS A 6 -3.85 6.03 -12.28
N ASP A 7 -2.65 6.37 -12.79
CA ASP A 7 -1.67 7.19 -12.05
C ASP A 7 -2.18 8.63 -12.04
N ALA A 8 -3.43 8.80 -11.58
CA ALA A 8 -4.01 10.09 -11.35
C ALA A 8 -3.21 10.70 -10.20
N ARG A 9 -2.58 11.83 -10.53
CA ARG A 9 -1.97 12.75 -9.58
C ARG A 9 -3.10 13.34 -8.74
N HIS A 10 -3.70 12.53 -7.88
CA HIS A 10 -4.78 12.96 -7.03
C HIS A 10 -4.21 14.05 -6.12
N ASP A 11 -4.68 15.27 -6.33
CA ASP A 11 -4.29 16.41 -5.53
C ASP A 11 -4.97 16.31 -4.16
N ALA A 12 -4.38 16.92 -3.13
CA ALA A 12 -4.89 16.84 -1.76
C ALA A 12 -6.37 17.28 -1.68
N LYS A 13 -6.76 18.25 -2.53
CA LYS A 13 -8.13 18.73 -2.73
C LYS A 13 -9.08 17.64 -3.23
N GLU A 14 -8.71 16.94 -4.30
CA GLU A 14 -9.54 15.89 -4.89
C GLU A 14 -9.76 14.73 -3.91
N LEU A 15 -8.70 14.30 -3.23
CA LEU A 15 -8.79 13.25 -2.21
C LEU A 15 -9.68 13.67 -1.04
N HIS A 16 -9.63 14.95 -0.65
CA HIS A 16 -10.48 15.50 0.39
C HIS A 16 -11.96 15.54 -0.05
N GLU A 17 -12.28 16.07 -1.24
CA GLU A 17 -13.65 16.10 -1.76
C GLU A 17 -14.26 14.70 -1.89
N ARG A 18 -13.46 13.73 -2.35
CA ARG A 18 -13.88 12.32 -2.41
C ARG A 18 -14.14 11.76 -1.02
N ALA A 19 -13.29 12.06 -0.05
CA ALA A 19 -13.50 11.62 1.34
C ALA A 19 -14.78 12.22 1.92
N ALA A 20 -15.02 13.51 1.73
CA ALA A 20 -16.23 14.20 2.17
C ALA A 20 -17.47 13.61 1.49
N THR A 21 -17.41 13.29 0.21
CA THR A 21 -18.51 12.63 -0.52
C THR A 21 -18.81 11.24 0.07
N CYS A 22 -17.78 10.41 0.27
CA CYS A 22 -17.94 9.09 0.89
C CYS A 22 -18.50 9.16 2.31
N TRP A 23 -18.06 10.14 3.10
CA TRP A 23 -18.49 10.34 4.47
C TRP A 23 -19.94 10.87 4.56
N ARG A 24 -20.35 11.79 3.70
CA ARG A 24 -21.75 12.26 3.66
C ARG A 24 -22.72 11.20 3.13
N ALA A 25 -22.23 10.28 2.30
CA ALA A 25 -23.01 9.16 1.77
C ALA A 25 -23.14 8.00 2.76
N SER A 26 -22.25 7.87 3.73
CA SER A 26 -22.48 7.00 4.87
C SER A 26 -23.50 7.63 5.81
N THR A 27 -23.91 6.93 6.87
CA THR A 27 -24.77 7.48 7.91
C THR A 27 -23.97 7.76 9.19
N PRO A 28 -23.12 8.82 9.30
CA PRO A 28 -22.43 9.13 10.55
C PRO A 28 -22.82 10.51 11.08
N THR A 29 -23.52 10.53 12.20
CA THR A 29 -23.66 11.72 13.05
C THR A 29 -22.61 11.64 14.16
N ASP A 30 -21.39 12.07 13.86
CA ASP A 30 -20.37 12.35 14.88
C ASP A 30 -19.70 13.69 14.58
N THR A 31 -19.82 14.60 15.56
CA THR A 31 -19.26 15.95 15.55
C THR A 31 -17.73 16.00 15.36
N GLU A 32 -17.01 14.92 15.68
CA GLU A 32 -15.57 14.84 15.42
C GLU A 32 -15.28 14.78 13.91
N SER A 33 -16.04 13.98 13.17
CA SER A 33 -15.89 13.85 11.72
C SER A 33 -16.26 15.13 10.96
N GLU A 34 -17.29 15.86 11.42
CA GLU A 34 -17.64 17.19 10.89
C GLU A 34 -16.50 18.19 11.06
N ARG A 35 -15.84 18.17 12.23
CA ARG A 35 -14.70 19.04 12.52
C ARG A 35 -13.49 18.68 11.65
N ASP A 36 -13.22 17.39 11.48
CA ASP A 36 -12.11 16.91 10.63
C ASP A 36 -12.34 17.22 9.15
N ASP A 37 -13.58 17.14 8.66
CA ASP A 37 -13.96 17.59 7.32
C ASP A 37 -13.69 19.08 7.17
N ALA A 38 -14.22 19.92 8.06
CA ALA A 38 -14.04 21.37 8.01
C ALA A 38 -12.56 21.80 8.10
N ALA A 39 -11.79 21.19 9.00
CA ALA A 39 -10.36 21.45 9.12
C ALA A 39 -9.56 20.96 7.91
N GLY A 40 -9.91 19.80 7.36
CA GLY A 40 -9.34 19.26 6.14
C GLY A 40 -9.60 20.17 4.93
N TRP A 41 -10.82 20.71 4.82
CA TRP A 41 -11.20 21.67 3.79
C TRP A 41 -10.38 22.95 3.91
N ALA A 42 -10.27 23.50 5.12
CA ALA A 42 -9.47 24.69 5.38
C ALA A 42 -8.01 24.52 4.95
N VAL A 43 -7.40 23.35 5.23
CA VAL A 43 -6.02 23.06 4.82
C VAL A 43 -5.90 22.85 3.31
N ALA A 44 -6.81 22.09 2.69
CA ALA A 44 -6.73 21.77 1.27
C ALA A 44 -7.02 22.98 0.36
N PHE A 45 -7.92 23.87 0.78
CA PHE A 45 -8.40 25.01 -0.01
C PHE A 45 -7.92 26.37 0.49
N ASP A 46 -7.07 26.42 1.52
CA ASP A 46 -6.62 27.66 2.17
C ASP A 46 -7.80 28.54 2.63
N ALA A 47 -8.85 27.89 3.15
CA ALA A 47 -10.09 28.55 3.54
C ALA A 47 -10.05 29.00 5.01
N PRO A 48 -10.68 30.14 5.37
CA PRO A 48 -10.74 30.60 6.75
C PRO A 48 -11.65 29.70 7.59
N ILE A 49 -11.22 29.39 8.82
CA ILE A 49 -12.00 28.67 9.83
C ILE A 49 -11.79 29.29 11.21
N ALA A 50 -12.77 29.20 12.11
CA ALA A 50 -12.63 29.66 13.48
C ALA A 50 -11.67 28.75 14.27
N TRP A 51 -10.75 29.36 15.02
CA TRP A 51 -9.71 28.62 15.72
C TRP A 51 -10.13 28.35 17.16
N ASP A 52 -10.30 27.07 17.48
CA ASP A 52 -10.30 26.59 18.86
C ASP A 52 -9.27 25.46 19.04
N GLY A 53 -9.10 24.98 20.27
CA GLY A 53 -8.14 23.92 20.58
C GLY A 53 -8.40 22.61 19.83
N SER A 54 -9.66 22.28 19.59
CA SER A 54 -10.07 21.06 18.88
C SER A 54 -9.84 21.15 17.37
N THR A 55 -10.14 22.31 16.79
CA THR A 55 -9.93 22.63 15.37
C THR A 55 -8.44 22.68 15.05
N SER A 56 -7.62 23.16 15.99
CA SER A 56 -6.16 23.16 15.87
C SER A 56 -5.58 21.74 15.73
N LEU A 57 -6.11 20.77 16.48
CA LEU A 57 -5.67 19.36 16.38
C LEU A 57 -6.05 18.75 15.03
N ALA A 58 -7.29 18.96 14.58
CA ALA A 58 -7.78 18.48 13.28
C ALA A 58 -6.99 19.10 12.11
N MET A 59 -6.67 20.40 12.17
CA MET A 59 -5.83 21.07 11.18
C MET A 59 -4.40 20.53 11.16
N ASN A 60 -3.81 20.30 12.33
CA ASN A 60 -2.47 19.71 12.41
C ASN A 60 -2.45 18.29 11.83
N TRP A 61 -3.51 17.51 12.05
CA TRP A 61 -3.68 16.21 11.42
C TRP A 61 -3.73 16.33 9.89
N ALA A 62 -4.58 17.22 9.37
CA ALA A 62 -4.72 17.44 7.93
C ALA A 62 -3.42 17.93 7.26
N ARG A 63 -2.70 18.87 7.88
CA ARG A 63 -1.38 19.32 7.41
C ARG A 63 -0.34 18.20 7.41
N SER A 64 -0.37 17.33 8.42
CA SER A 64 0.57 16.21 8.49
C SER A 64 0.30 15.20 7.37
N LEU A 65 -0.98 14.95 7.05
CA LEU A 65 -1.35 14.11 5.91
C LEU A 65 -0.94 14.74 4.58
N ASP A 66 -1.20 16.03 4.37
CA ASP A 66 -0.77 16.73 3.14
C ASP A 66 0.76 16.70 2.97
N ALA A 67 1.52 16.93 4.04
CA ALA A 67 2.98 16.79 4.02
C ALA A 67 3.44 15.37 3.69
N TYR A 68 2.74 14.35 4.23
CA TYR A 68 3.01 12.94 3.96
C TYR A 68 2.75 12.58 2.48
N GLU A 69 1.61 13.01 1.93
CA GLU A 69 1.24 12.79 0.53
C GLU A 69 2.14 13.57 -0.44
N THR A 70 2.52 14.79 -0.06
CA THR A 70 3.48 15.60 -0.81
C THR A 70 4.84 14.94 -0.86
N PHE A 71 5.36 14.45 0.26
CA PHE A 71 6.61 13.68 0.26
C PHE A 71 6.53 12.48 -0.68
N TRP A 72 5.45 11.70 -0.60
CA TRP A 72 5.25 10.57 -1.50
C TRP A 72 5.27 11.00 -2.97
N ARG A 73 4.54 12.06 -3.35
CA ARG A 73 4.51 12.59 -4.73
C ARG A 73 5.88 13.05 -5.22
N THR A 74 6.67 13.70 -4.38
CA THR A 74 7.95 14.33 -4.78
C THR A 74 9.16 13.43 -4.60
N SER A 75 9.04 12.32 -3.87
CA SER A 75 10.14 11.36 -3.66
C SER A 75 10.58 10.70 -4.98
N LEU A 76 11.90 10.54 -5.15
CA LEU A 76 12.51 9.87 -6.30
C LEU A 76 13.50 8.81 -5.79
N PRO A 77 13.25 7.50 -6.03
CA PRO A 77 12.04 6.93 -6.59
C PRO A 77 10.81 7.16 -5.69
N ARG A 78 9.60 7.06 -6.26
CA ARG A 78 8.35 7.29 -5.52
C ARG A 78 8.19 6.24 -4.41
N HIS A 79 8.14 6.67 -3.16
CA HIS A 79 7.88 5.80 -2.02
C HIS A 79 7.23 6.57 -0.85
N ALA A 80 6.52 5.83 0.01
CA ALA A 80 6.01 6.40 1.25
C ALA A 80 7.16 6.65 2.24
N PRO A 81 7.04 7.62 3.16
CA PRO A 81 8.01 7.83 4.23
C PRO A 81 8.32 6.53 4.99
N ARG A 82 9.61 6.19 5.12
CA ARG A 82 10.03 4.92 5.72
C ARG A 82 9.79 4.89 7.22
N GLU A 83 9.09 3.86 7.67
CA GLU A 83 8.88 3.57 9.09
C GLU A 83 9.96 2.63 9.64
N ASN A 84 10.35 2.80 10.91
CA ASN A 84 11.23 1.88 11.65
C ASN A 84 12.54 1.50 10.93
N THR A 85 13.07 2.38 10.07
CA THR A 85 14.35 2.12 9.41
C THR A 85 15.50 2.13 10.43
N ARG A 86 16.43 1.19 10.29
CA ARG A 86 17.67 1.16 11.06
C ARG A 86 18.63 2.29 10.67
N ILE A 87 18.48 2.85 9.47
CA ILE A 87 19.37 3.89 8.93
C ILE A 87 18.72 5.27 9.09
N ARG A 88 18.29 5.60 10.31
CA ARG A 88 17.51 6.81 10.60
C ARG A 88 18.28 8.11 10.29
N SER A 89 19.61 8.09 10.40
CA SER A 89 20.48 9.23 10.08
C SER A 89 20.47 9.62 8.60
N SER A 90 20.12 8.69 7.70
CA SER A 90 20.04 8.96 6.26
C SER A 90 18.72 9.62 5.83
N LEU A 91 17.75 9.74 6.74
CA LEU A 91 16.43 10.26 6.43
C LEU A 91 16.37 11.78 6.57
N SER A 92 15.76 12.43 5.59
CA SER A 92 15.38 13.85 5.71
C SER A 92 14.44 14.06 6.91
N GLN A 93 14.36 15.30 7.42
CA GLN A 93 13.43 15.61 8.51
C GLN A 93 11.97 15.35 8.11
N ALA A 94 11.58 15.68 6.88
CA ALA A 94 10.25 15.42 6.35
C ALA A 94 9.93 13.91 6.32
N GLU A 95 10.87 13.08 5.85
CA GLU A 95 10.67 11.63 5.82
C GLU A 95 10.56 11.04 7.23
N ARG A 96 11.39 11.51 8.18
CA ARG A 96 11.31 11.07 9.58
C ARG A 96 9.97 11.41 10.21
N ASN A 97 9.52 12.66 10.05
CA ASN A 97 8.25 13.12 10.59
C ASN A 97 7.08 12.34 9.97
N GLY A 98 7.09 12.15 8.64
CA GLY A 98 6.05 11.39 7.94
C GLY A 98 5.98 9.92 8.37
N GLY A 99 7.13 9.26 8.53
CA GLY A 99 7.19 7.87 9.01
C GLY A 99 6.67 7.73 10.44
N GLU A 100 7.00 8.68 11.33
CA GLU A 100 6.48 8.67 12.70
C GLU A 100 4.99 8.95 12.78
N TRP A 101 4.51 9.93 12.01
CA TRP A 101 3.10 10.25 11.92
C TRP A 101 2.28 9.07 11.41
N ALA A 102 2.70 8.42 10.32
CA ALA A 102 1.97 7.28 9.75
C ALA A 102 1.93 6.08 10.71
N ARG A 103 3.04 5.80 11.39
CA ARG A 103 3.09 4.78 12.44
C ARG A 103 2.13 5.10 13.59
N TYR A 104 2.01 6.37 13.97
CA TYR A 104 1.06 6.81 14.99
C TYR A 104 -0.39 6.56 14.54
N GLN A 105 -0.73 6.89 13.28
CA GLN A 105 -2.08 6.64 12.72
C GLN A 105 -2.46 5.16 12.77
N ARG A 106 -1.54 4.26 12.42
CA ARG A 106 -1.78 2.80 12.50
C ARG A 106 -1.98 2.34 13.95
N ARG A 107 -1.12 2.81 14.86
CA ARG A 107 -1.16 2.41 16.28
C ARG A 107 -2.45 2.83 16.96
N PHE A 108 -2.95 4.02 16.63
CA PHE A 108 -4.14 4.61 17.26
C PHE A 108 -5.32 4.71 16.30
N HIS A 109 -5.43 3.78 15.35
CA HIS A 109 -6.50 3.76 14.34
C HIS A 109 -7.92 3.75 14.94
N ASN A 110 -8.06 3.19 16.14
CA ASN A 110 -9.31 3.15 16.89
C ASN A 110 -9.73 4.50 17.49
N ARG A 111 -8.83 5.48 17.51
CA ARG A 111 -9.09 6.86 17.95
C ARG A 111 -9.30 7.82 16.79
N LEU A 112 -9.24 7.34 15.56
CA LEU A 112 -9.51 8.16 14.38
C LEU A 112 -11.01 8.27 14.19
N SER A 113 -11.47 9.46 13.79
CA SER A 113 -12.83 9.66 13.33
C SER A 113 -13.09 8.88 12.04
N GLU A 114 -14.37 8.68 11.71
CA GLU A 114 -14.73 7.99 10.47
C GLU A 114 -14.25 8.77 9.23
N PHE A 115 -14.33 10.11 9.27
CA PHE A 115 -13.79 10.94 8.19
C PHE A 115 -12.27 10.73 8.00
N GLN A 116 -11.49 10.74 9.09
CA GLN A 116 -10.04 10.51 9.03
C GLN A 116 -9.70 9.12 8.47
N LYS A 117 -10.45 8.07 8.87
CA LYS A 117 -10.27 6.71 8.32
C LYS A 117 -10.55 6.67 6.82
N ILE A 118 -11.65 7.27 6.38
CA ILE A 118 -11.99 7.38 4.95
C ILE A 118 -10.88 8.13 4.20
N ARG A 119 -10.39 9.24 4.75
CA ARG A 119 -9.35 10.05 4.10
C ARG A 119 -8.01 9.31 3.99
N LEU A 120 -7.66 8.48 4.98
CA LEU A 120 -6.49 7.60 4.92
C LEU A 120 -6.67 6.43 3.94
N ASN A 121 -7.88 5.85 3.85
CA ASN A 121 -8.20 4.78 2.90
C ASN A 121 -8.10 5.23 1.44
N LEU A 122 -8.43 6.48 1.15
CA LEU A 122 -8.36 7.06 -0.19
C LEU A 122 -6.94 7.49 -0.58
N SER A 123 -6.04 7.65 0.38
CA SER A 123 -4.68 8.12 0.13
C SER A 123 -3.84 7.06 -0.59
N PRO A 124 -3.29 7.32 -1.79
CA PRO A 124 -2.41 6.37 -2.47
C PRO A 124 -1.05 6.22 -1.78
N ALA A 125 -0.69 7.16 -0.90
CA ALA A 125 0.56 7.13 -0.16
C ALA A 125 0.48 6.26 1.10
N PHE A 126 -0.71 6.10 1.69
CA PHE A 126 -0.89 5.47 2.99
C PHE A 126 -1.44 4.04 2.87
N GLN A 127 -0.80 3.09 3.54
CA GLN A 127 -1.21 1.69 3.51
C GLN A 127 -1.29 1.14 4.93
N TRP A 128 -2.48 0.73 5.40
CA TRP A 128 -2.68 0.26 6.78
C TRP A 128 -1.72 -0.83 7.24
N ASN A 129 -1.34 -1.74 6.33
CA ASN A 129 -0.37 -2.79 6.61
C ASN A 129 0.75 -2.78 5.55
N PRO A 130 1.78 -1.91 5.70
CA PRO A 130 2.83 -1.76 4.70
C PRO A 130 3.71 -3.01 4.60
N VAL A 131 3.84 -3.77 5.69
CA VAL A 131 4.61 -5.03 5.72
C VAL A 131 3.92 -6.13 4.92
N GLU A 132 2.59 -6.21 5.01
CA GLU A 132 1.82 -7.16 4.19
C GLU A 132 1.80 -6.74 2.73
N ALA A 133 1.60 -5.46 2.44
CA ALA A 133 1.60 -4.97 1.07
C ALA A 133 2.95 -5.17 0.37
N ALA A 134 4.07 -4.92 1.07
CA ALA A 134 5.40 -5.22 0.55
C ALA A 134 5.59 -6.73 0.30
N TRP A 135 5.06 -7.58 1.17
CA TRP A 135 5.10 -9.02 0.97
C TRP A 135 4.29 -9.45 -0.27
N MET A 136 3.09 -8.90 -0.46
CA MET A 136 2.26 -9.14 -1.64
C MET A 136 2.94 -8.65 -2.92
N ALA A 137 3.53 -7.46 -2.90
CA ALA A 137 4.24 -6.89 -4.05
C ALA A 137 5.39 -7.81 -4.52
N HIS A 138 6.20 -8.32 -3.60
CA HIS A 138 7.24 -9.29 -3.96
C HIS A 138 6.69 -10.62 -4.52
N LEU A 139 5.55 -11.10 -3.99
CA LEU A 139 4.89 -12.26 -4.57
C LEU A 139 4.41 -11.99 -6.00
N ASP A 140 3.89 -10.78 -6.26
CA ASP A 140 3.48 -10.35 -7.59
C ASP A 140 4.67 -10.19 -8.54
N GLU A 141 5.83 -9.70 -8.07
CA GLU A 141 7.07 -9.71 -8.85
C GLU A 141 7.49 -11.15 -9.23
N CYS A 142 7.39 -12.10 -8.31
CA CYS A 142 7.61 -13.52 -8.62
C CYS A 142 6.61 -14.07 -9.65
N ARG A 143 5.34 -13.66 -9.57
CA ARG A 143 4.31 -14.04 -10.56
C ARG A 143 4.61 -13.47 -11.94
N LEU A 144 5.00 -12.20 -12.03
CA LEU A 144 5.37 -11.55 -13.27
C LEU A 144 6.60 -12.19 -13.89
N HIS A 145 7.63 -12.50 -13.09
CA HIS A 145 8.79 -13.25 -13.56
C HIS A 145 8.38 -14.62 -14.10
N TYR A 146 7.54 -15.36 -13.37
CA TYR A 146 7.05 -16.66 -13.82
C TYR A 146 6.27 -16.54 -15.14
N ALA A 147 5.38 -15.56 -15.27
CA ALA A 147 4.62 -15.34 -16.50
C ALA A 147 5.54 -15.04 -17.70
N ALA A 148 6.62 -14.28 -17.50
CA ALA A 148 7.56 -13.92 -18.55
C ALA A 148 8.51 -15.06 -18.95
N VAL A 149 9.05 -15.80 -17.98
CA VAL A 149 10.14 -16.78 -18.21
C VAL A 149 9.64 -18.23 -18.15
N GLN A 150 8.38 -18.45 -17.74
CA GLN A 150 7.72 -19.76 -17.55
C GLN A 150 8.46 -20.69 -16.57
N ARG A 151 9.21 -20.10 -15.65
CA ARG A 151 9.96 -20.80 -14.60
C ARG A 151 10.02 -19.95 -13.33
N LEU A 152 10.21 -20.61 -12.20
CA LEU A 152 10.44 -19.91 -10.95
C LEU A 152 11.81 -19.19 -10.98
N PRO A 153 11.95 -18.05 -10.29
CA PRO A 153 13.25 -17.40 -10.10
C PRO A 153 14.22 -18.36 -9.42
N PHE A 154 15.44 -18.50 -9.95
CA PHE A 154 16.52 -19.24 -9.30
C PHE A 154 17.71 -18.32 -8.97
N LEU A 155 18.68 -18.83 -8.21
CA LEU A 155 19.85 -18.07 -7.77
C LEU A 155 20.84 -17.82 -8.92
N ASN A 156 20.38 -17.07 -9.93
CA ASN A 156 21.16 -16.67 -11.09
C ASN A 156 22.08 -15.50 -10.73
N GLY A 157 23.38 -15.76 -10.59
CA GLY A 157 24.34 -14.70 -10.26
C GLY A 157 24.49 -13.62 -11.34
N SER A 158 24.08 -13.90 -12.58
CA SER A 158 24.21 -12.98 -13.72
C SER A 158 23.04 -12.02 -13.88
N ASP A 159 21.89 -12.30 -13.26
CA ASP A 159 20.72 -11.41 -13.22
C ASP A 159 20.45 -10.98 -11.78
N PRO A 160 20.79 -9.74 -11.39
CA PRO A 160 20.62 -9.27 -10.02
C PRO A 160 19.14 -9.18 -9.58
N VAL A 161 18.21 -8.97 -10.53
CA VAL A 161 16.77 -8.91 -10.25
C VAL A 161 16.26 -10.31 -9.96
N GLU A 162 16.58 -11.27 -10.83
CA GLU A 162 16.22 -12.67 -10.62
C GLU A 162 16.81 -13.21 -9.31
N LEU A 163 18.09 -12.92 -9.05
CA LEU A 163 18.77 -13.32 -7.82
C LEU A 163 18.06 -12.79 -6.57
N HIS A 164 17.59 -11.53 -6.61
CA HIS A 164 16.82 -10.94 -5.52
C HIS A 164 15.50 -11.69 -5.29
N LEU A 165 14.72 -11.92 -6.35
CA LEU A 165 13.45 -12.66 -6.28
C LEU A 165 13.64 -14.09 -5.76
N ALA A 166 14.68 -14.79 -6.24
CA ALA A 166 14.96 -16.15 -5.81
C ALA A 166 15.36 -16.23 -4.33
N ARG A 167 16.17 -15.28 -3.84
CA ARG A 167 16.52 -15.19 -2.41
C ARG A 167 15.28 -14.95 -1.55
N TRP A 168 14.43 -14.02 -1.98
CA TRP A 168 13.19 -13.72 -1.27
C TRP A 168 12.26 -14.95 -1.23
N LEU A 169 12.01 -15.59 -2.38
CA LEU A 169 11.13 -16.76 -2.50
C LEU A 169 11.65 -17.94 -1.65
N ASN A 170 12.94 -18.25 -1.71
CA ASN A 170 13.55 -19.30 -0.91
C ASN A 170 13.41 -19.05 0.60
N TYR A 171 13.54 -17.79 1.03
CA TYR A 171 13.28 -17.42 2.42
C TYR A 171 11.81 -17.70 2.80
N GLN A 172 10.84 -17.33 1.97
CA GLN A 172 9.41 -17.60 2.23
C GLN A 172 9.11 -19.10 2.31
N LEU A 173 9.67 -19.91 1.40
CA LEU A 173 9.52 -21.37 1.41
C LEU A 173 10.10 -21.99 2.69
N ARG A 174 11.25 -21.49 3.16
CA ARG A 174 11.84 -21.93 4.42
C ARG A 174 10.93 -21.60 5.61
N GLN A 175 10.40 -20.38 5.66
CA GLN A 175 9.46 -19.94 6.71
C GLN A 175 8.17 -20.76 6.70
N LYS A 176 7.66 -21.11 5.51
CA LYS A 176 6.52 -22.01 5.37
C LYS A 176 6.82 -23.40 5.90
N ARG A 177 7.99 -23.97 5.57
CA ARG A 177 8.41 -25.30 6.03
C ARG A 177 8.61 -25.36 7.55
N SER A 178 9.05 -24.27 8.18
CA SER A 178 9.18 -24.17 9.65
C SER A 178 7.88 -23.80 10.36
N GLY A 179 6.76 -23.60 9.65
CA GLY A 179 5.48 -23.20 10.24
C GLY A 179 5.44 -21.76 10.77
N GLN A 180 6.44 -20.94 10.44
CA GLN A 180 6.57 -19.55 10.89
C GLN A 180 5.91 -18.54 9.95
N LEU A 181 5.54 -18.96 8.74
CA LEU A 181 4.82 -18.12 7.79
C LEU A 181 3.34 -18.02 8.17
N ALA A 182 2.81 -16.79 8.21
CA ALA A 182 1.40 -16.55 8.51
C ALA A 182 0.48 -17.37 7.58
N PRO A 183 -0.66 -17.90 8.06
CA PRO A 183 -1.52 -18.80 7.26
C PRO A 183 -1.97 -18.21 5.93
N ALA A 184 -2.36 -16.93 5.91
CA ALA A 184 -2.76 -16.24 4.68
C ALA A 184 -1.64 -16.18 3.63
N ARG A 185 -0.40 -15.89 4.07
CA ARG A 185 0.79 -15.88 3.21
C ARG A 185 1.14 -17.27 2.70
N ALA A 186 1.03 -18.30 3.56
CA ALA A 186 1.24 -19.68 3.16
C ALA A 186 0.24 -20.12 2.08
N ALA A 187 -1.04 -19.77 2.24
CA ALA A 187 -2.08 -20.05 1.25
C ALA A 187 -1.86 -19.29 -0.07
N ALA A 188 -1.45 -18.02 -0.02
CA ALA A 188 -1.12 -17.24 -1.20
C ALA A 188 0.09 -17.81 -1.96
N LEU A 189 1.10 -18.27 -1.22
CA LEU A 189 2.29 -18.92 -1.78
C LEU A 189 1.93 -20.27 -2.40
N ASP A 190 1.10 -21.08 -1.74
CA ASP A 190 0.62 -22.35 -2.29
C ASP A 190 -0.19 -22.16 -3.57
N ARG A 191 -1.04 -21.11 -3.65
CA ARG A 191 -1.75 -20.77 -4.88
C ARG A 191 -0.78 -20.42 -6.01
N PHE A 192 0.26 -19.62 -5.72
CA PHE A 192 1.29 -19.29 -6.70
C PHE A 192 2.06 -20.53 -7.18
N LEU A 193 2.43 -21.43 -6.27
CA LEU A 193 3.17 -22.66 -6.59
C LEU A 193 2.32 -23.74 -7.27
N ARG A 194 0.98 -23.69 -7.16
CA ARG A 194 0.03 -24.59 -7.84
C ARG A 194 -0.41 -24.09 -9.21
N ALA A 195 -0.34 -22.78 -9.45
CA ALA A 195 -0.60 -22.18 -10.76
C ALA A 195 0.28 -22.71 -11.93
N PRO A 196 1.49 -23.28 -11.75
CA PRO A 196 2.26 -23.87 -12.83
C PRO A 196 1.90 -25.35 -12.97
N GLY A 197 0.77 -25.63 -13.62
CA GLY A 197 0.23 -26.98 -13.79
C GLY A 197 -0.75 -27.20 -14.94
N GLU A 198 -1.30 -26.16 -15.58
CA GLU A 198 -1.95 -26.31 -16.89
C GLU A 198 -0.89 -26.42 -17.98
N LYS A 199 -0.16 -27.54 -17.95
CA LYS A 199 0.55 -28.02 -19.12
C LYS A 199 -0.51 -28.24 -20.19
N GLY A 200 -0.40 -27.54 -21.31
CA GLY A 200 -1.09 -27.93 -22.54
C GLY A 200 -0.89 -29.41 -22.74
N ALA A 201 -1.97 -30.17 -22.67
CA ALA A 201 -1.96 -31.57 -23.07
C ALA A 201 -1.39 -31.60 -24.50
N PRO A 202 -0.35 -32.39 -24.79
CA PRO A 202 -0.02 -32.66 -26.18
C PRO A 202 -1.27 -33.27 -26.81
N ALA A 203 -1.72 -32.69 -27.92
CA ALA A 203 -2.67 -33.33 -28.79
C ALA A 203 -2.04 -34.66 -29.23
N ASN A 204 -2.33 -35.73 -28.51
CA ASN A 204 -2.03 -37.08 -28.94
C ASN A 204 -2.92 -37.34 -30.15
N GLY A 205 -2.37 -37.08 -31.33
CA GLY A 205 -2.75 -37.82 -32.51
C GLY A 205 -2.48 -39.30 -32.25
N CYS A 206 -3.53 -40.10 -32.21
CA CYS A 206 -3.45 -41.53 -32.50
C CYS A 206 -4.85 -42.02 -32.87
N GLY A 207 -5.01 -42.42 -34.14
CA GLY A 207 -6.26 -42.96 -34.65
C GLY A 207 -6.35 -43.02 -36.17
N SER A 208 -5.27 -43.44 -36.85
CA SER A 208 -5.42 -44.10 -38.16
C SER A 208 -5.50 -45.61 -37.95
N ARG A 209 -6.39 -46.26 -38.71
CA ARG A 209 -6.71 -47.70 -38.91
C ARG A 209 -8.20 -47.93 -38.60
N GLU A 210 -9.04 -48.43 -39.48
CA GLU A 210 -8.95 -49.07 -40.82
C GLU A 210 -10.21 -48.73 -41.61
#